data_AF-A0A852E9C0-F1
#
_entry.id   AF-A0A852E9C0-F1
#
_cell.length_a   1.000
_cell.length_b   1.000
_cell.length_c   1.000
_cell.angle_alpha   90.00
_cell.angle_beta   90.00
_cell.angle_gamma   90.00
#
_symmetry.space_group_name_H-M   'P 1'
#
loop_
_entity.id
_entity.type
_entity.pdbx_description
1 polymer ?
#
loop_
_entity_poly.entity_id
_entity_poly.type
_entity_poly.pdbx_seq_one_letter_code
_entity_poly.pdbx_strand_id
1 'polypeptide(L)'
;CKLEQQACLASKQLTVRCEGQCPCPTPHSPAGDSKQEPCTGQDLADLGDRLRDWFQLLRENAKQNGSGGLPASPTSALERSVAATCKEAVGWMFARLDTSGDLFLEAAELAAINLDKYEVCIRAFFNSCDTSKDGRVSAPEWCFCFWREKPPCLRELEKIQIQEATKKKLGTFIPSCDEDGYYRRAQCEPGGGECWCVDQHGAELTGTRGHGSPDCDEATGFSGDFGSSVGWEDEEEKEPEEAGEEGEEEEGEAGEGDDGGY
;
A
#
# COMPACT_ATOMS: atom_id res chain seq x y z
N CYS A 1 -39.92 -14.30 -5.91
CA CYS A 1 -39.81 -15.52 -6.75
C CYS A 1 -38.62 -16.42 -6.41
N LYS A 2 -37.37 -16.21 -6.90
CA LYS A 2 -36.23 -17.13 -6.59
C LYS A 2 -35.95 -17.31 -5.09
N LEU A 3 -36.01 -16.22 -4.33
CA LEU A 3 -35.83 -16.22 -2.87
C LEU A 3 -36.92 -17.05 -2.16
N GLU A 4 -38.17 -16.89 -2.59
CA GLU A 4 -39.32 -17.63 -2.05
C GLU A 4 -39.28 -19.12 -2.39
N GLN A 5 -38.79 -19.47 -3.59
CA GLN A 5 -38.57 -20.86 -3.97
C GLN A 5 -37.57 -21.55 -3.04
N GLN A 6 -36.44 -20.89 -2.74
CA GLN A 6 -35.44 -21.42 -1.81
C GLN A 6 -35.98 -21.54 -0.38
N ALA A 7 -36.78 -20.57 0.06
CA ALA A 7 -37.42 -20.62 1.36
C ALA A 7 -38.43 -21.78 1.47
N CYS A 8 -39.21 -22.03 0.42
CA CYS A 8 -40.12 -23.17 0.34
C CYS A 8 -39.36 -24.51 0.40
N LEU A 9 -38.28 -24.66 -0.38
CA LEU A 9 -37.47 -25.89 -0.39
C LEU A 9 -36.79 -26.14 0.96
N ALA A 10 -36.38 -25.08 1.66
CA ALA A 10 -35.73 -25.16 2.96
C ALA A 10 -36.70 -25.15 4.15
N SER A 11 -38.02 -25.16 3.92
CA SER A 11 -39.06 -25.03 4.96
C SER A 11 -38.87 -23.82 5.89
N LYS A 12 -38.41 -22.69 5.33
CA LYS A 12 -38.17 -21.43 6.05
C LYS A 12 -39.26 -20.41 5.69
N GLN A 13 -39.71 -19.64 6.67
CA GLN A 13 -40.65 -18.53 6.46
C GLN A 13 -39.88 -17.23 6.21
N LEU A 14 -40.13 -16.56 5.09
CA LEU A 14 -39.56 -15.24 4.82
C LEU A 14 -40.42 -14.15 5.46
N THR A 15 -39.78 -13.17 6.07
CA THR A 15 -40.41 -11.95 6.57
C THR A 15 -39.61 -10.74 6.11
N VAL A 16 -40.30 -9.71 5.64
CA VAL A 16 -39.67 -8.44 5.23
C VAL A 16 -39.22 -7.72 6.50
N ARG A 17 -37.91 -7.48 6.62
CA ARG A 17 -37.31 -6.81 7.79
C ARG A 17 -37.43 -5.28 7.74
N CYS A 18 -37.45 -4.71 6.54
CA CYS A 18 -37.63 -3.29 6.29
C CYS A 18 -38.20 -3.10 4.88
N GLU A 19 -38.92 -2.00 4.67
CA GLU A 19 -39.30 -1.55 3.33
C GLU A 19 -38.14 -0.76 2.72
N GLY A 20 -37.85 -0.97 1.43
CA GLY A 20 -36.73 -0.35 0.73
C GLY A 20 -35.65 -1.35 0.31
N GLN A 21 -34.45 -0.86 0.00
CA GLN A 21 -33.32 -1.70 -0.40
C GLN A 21 -32.61 -2.27 0.84
N CYS A 22 -32.23 -3.54 0.77
CA CYS A 22 -31.32 -4.13 1.75
C CYS A 22 -29.90 -3.57 1.56
N PRO A 23 -29.10 -3.40 2.63
CA PRO A 23 -29.38 -3.76 4.03
C PRO A 23 -30.30 -2.77 4.76
N CYS A 24 -31.12 -3.29 5.68
CA CYS A 24 -32.04 -2.48 6.46
C CYS A 24 -31.30 -1.47 7.36
N PRO A 25 -31.73 -0.19 7.42
CA PRO A 25 -31.12 0.78 8.32
C PRO A 25 -31.31 0.35 9.77
N THR A 26 -30.24 0.40 10.56
CA THR A 26 -30.26 0.06 11.99
C THR A 26 -30.72 1.28 12.81
N PRO A 27 -31.29 1.10 14.03
CA PRO A 27 -31.75 2.19 14.89
C PRO A 27 -30.68 3.19 15.35
N HIS A 28 -29.40 2.96 15.01
CA HIS A 28 -28.28 3.86 15.27
C HIS A 28 -27.86 4.69 14.05
N SER A 29 -28.66 4.72 12.98
CA SER A 29 -28.45 5.66 11.88
C SER A 29 -29.23 6.96 12.18
N PRO A 30 -28.57 8.08 12.52
CA PRO A 30 -29.27 9.33 12.70
C PRO A 30 -29.85 9.76 11.35
N ALA A 31 -31.17 9.98 11.32
CA ALA A 31 -31.83 10.70 10.26
C ALA A 31 -31.41 12.18 10.36
N GLY A 32 -30.48 12.60 9.51
CA GLY A 32 -30.05 13.99 9.43
C GLY A 32 -29.02 14.16 8.32
N ASP A 33 -29.43 14.85 7.26
CA ASP A 33 -28.56 15.47 6.24
C ASP A 33 -27.41 14.58 5.72
N SER A 34 -27.69 13.77 4.69
CA SER A 34 -26.65 13.05 3.95
C SER A 34 -25.78 14.02 3.15
N LYS A 35 -24.94 14.81 3.83
CA LYS A 35 -23.59 15.01 3.32
C LYS A 35 -22.95 13.63 3.39
N GLN A 36 -22.81 12.99 2.23
CA GLN A 36 -21.99 11.80 2.07
C GLN A 36 -20.68 12.08 2.80
N GLU A 37 -20.45 11.40 3.92
CA GLU A 37 -19.10 11.37 4.48
C GLU A 37 -18.20 10.84 3.36
N PRO A 38 -17.10 11.54 3.04
CA PRO A 38 -16.18 11.07 2.03
C PRO A 38 -15.68 9.68 2.45
N CYS A 39 -15.62 8.76 1.48
CA CYS A 39 -15.10 7.42 1.70
C CYS A 39 -13.75 7.48 2.41
N THR A 40 -13.59 6.72 3.50
CA THR A 40 -12.34 6.69 4.27
C THR A 40 -11.29 5.86 3.54
N GLY A 41 -10.01 6.01 3.90
CA GLY A 41 -8.93 5.17 3.37
C GLY A 41 -9.20 3.67 3.56
N GLN A 42 -9.78 3.30 4.69
CA GLN A 42 -10.25 1.94 4.99
C GLN A 42 -11.34 1.47 4.03
N ASP A 43 -12.38 2.28 3.77
CA ASP A 43 -13.48 1.91 2.87
C ASP A 43 -12.97 1.64 1.44
N LEU A 44 -12.01 2.47 0.99
CA LEU A 44 -11.37 2.32 -0.32
C LEU A 44 -10.52 1.05 -0.39
N ALA A 45 -9.75 0.75 0.66
CA ALA A 45 -8.98 -0.48 0.75
C ALA A 45 -9.87 -1.72 0.71
N ASP A 46 -10.93 -1.76 1.53
CA ASP A 46 -11.89 -2.86 1.59
C ASP A 46 -12.67 -3.02 0.28
N LEU A 47 -12.95 -1.92 -0.43
CA LEU A 47 -13.52 -1.98 -1.78
C LEU A 47 -12.53 -2.59 -2.77
N GLY A 48 -11.27 -2.17 -2.74
CA GLY A 48 -10.20 -2.75 -3.55
C GLY A 48 -10.09 -4.26 -3.35
N ASP A 49 -10.13 -4.72 -2.11
CA ASP A 49 -10.09 -6.15 -1.75
C ASP A 49 -11.26 -6.93 -2.35
N ARG A 50 -12.49 -6.44 -2.16
CA ARG A 50 -13.70 -7.08 -2.71
C ARG A 50 -13.70 -7.15 -4.24
N LEU A 51 -13.19 -6.11 -4.90
CA LEU A 51 -13.05 -6.10 -6.36
C LEU A 51 -12.07 -7.16 -6.85
N ARG A 52 -10.93 -7.35 -6.17
CA ARG A 52 -9.95 -8.39 -6.55
C ARG A 52 -10.52 -9.80 -6.44
N ASP A 53 -11.32 -10.06 -5.42
CA ASP A 53 -11.96 -11.35 -5.24
C ASP A 53 -13.08 -11.56 -6.26
N TRP A 54 -13.85 -10.52 -6.54
CA TRP A 54 -14.86 -10.56 -7.60
C TRP A 54 -14.25 -10.81 -8.99
N PHE A 55 -13.12 -10.17 -9.32
CA PHE A 55 -12.41 -10.40 -10.58
C PHE A 55 -11.91 -11.85 -10.70
N GLN A 56 -11.43 -12.44 -9.60
CA GLN A 56 -11.03 -13.84 -9.54
C GLN A 56 -12.22 -14.76 -9.89
N LEU A 57 -13.37 -14.55 -9.23
CA LEU A 57 -14.58 -15.33 -9.47
C LEU A 57 -15.10 -15.21 -10.91
N LEU A 58 -15.10 -14.00 -11.48
CA LEU A 58 -15.55 -13.77 -12.85
C LEU A 58 -14.68 -14.50 -13.87
N ARG A 59 -13.36 -14.43 -13.70
CA ARG A 59 -12.41 -15.10 -14.58
C ARG A 59 -12.53 -16.62 -14.50
N GLU A 60 -12.70 -17.17 -13.29
CA GLU A 60 -12.94 -18.60 -13.09
C GLU A 60 -14.23 -19.07 -13.78
N ASN A 61 -15.31 -18.31 -13.65
CA ASN A 61 -16.57 -18.59 -14.34
C ASN A 61 -16.43 -18.54 -15.87
N ALA A 62 -15.66 -17.57 -16.40
CA ALA A 62 -15.39 -17.49 -17.82
C ALA A 62 -14.60 -18.71 -18.33
N LYS A 63 -13.67 -19.24 -17.52
CA LYS A 63 -12.92 -20.46 -17.81
C LYS A 63 -13.80 -21.71 -17.78
N GLN A 64 -14.72 -21.83 -16.82
CA GLN A 64 -15.62 -22.99 -16.68
C GLN A 64 -16.67 -23.07 -17.79
N ASN A 65 -17.16 -21.93 -18.28
CA ASN A 65 -18.06 -21.88 -19.43
C ASN A 65 -17.36 -22.14 -20.78
N GLY A 66 -16.03 -22.27 -20.79
CA GLY A 66 -15.20 -22.58 -21.96
C GLY A 66 -14.58 -23.98 -21.87
N SER A 67 -15.38 -25.04 -21.79
CA SER A 67 -14.89 -26.42 -21.82
C SER A 67 -14.60 -26.88 -23.26
N GLY A 68 -13.36 -26.67 -23.72
CA GLY A 68 -12.86 -27.20 -24.99
C GLY A 68 -11.59 -26.47 -25.41
N GLY A 69 -10.49 -27.20 -25.55
CA GLY A 69 -9.20 -26.60 -25.86
C GLY A 69 -9.16 -25.84 -27.20
N LEU A 70 -8.22 -24.88 -27.22
CA LEU A 70 -7.57 -24.18 -28.35
C LEU A 70 -8.13 -22.81 -28.77
N PRO A 71 -7.22 -21.94 -29.28
CA PRO A 71 -6.00 -21.48 -28.62
C PRO A 71 -6.38 -20.33 -27.67
N ALA A 72 -5.38 -19.75 -27.00
CA ALA A 72 -5.50 -18.34 -26.68
C ALA A 72 -6.08 -17.64 -27.93
N SER A 73 -7.19 -16.93 -27.79
CA SER A 73 -7.44 -15.79 -28.69
C SER A 73 -6.11 -15.03 -28.84
N PRO A 74 -5.84 -14.29 -29.91
CA PRO A 74 -4.68 -13.42 -29.90
C PRO A 74 -4.98 -12.35 -28.83
N THR A 75 -4.76 -12.72 -27.57
CA THR A 75 -4.45 -11.85 -26.46
C THR A 75 -3.36 -11.03 -27.08
N SER A 76 -3.70 -9.82 -27.47
CA SER A 76 -2.77 -8.87 -28.06
C SER A 76 -1.53 -8.92 -27.18
N ALA A 77 -0.33 -8.74 -27.74
CA ALA A 77 0.88 -8.73 -26.92
C ALA A 77 0.74 -7.82 -25.68
N LEU A 78 -0.14 -6.81 -25.81
CA LEU A 78 -0.74 -5.95 -24.79
C LEU A 78 -1.36 -6.69 -23.58
N GLU A 79 -2.25 -7.65 -23.79
CA GLU A 79 -2.86 -8.45 -22.71
C GLU A 79 -1.81 -9.23 -21.92
N ARG A 80 -0.78 -9.75 -22.60
CA ARG A 80 0.34 -10.42 -21.92
C ARG A 80 1.27 -9.45 -21.21
N SER A 81 1.50 -8.26 -21.76
CA SER A 81 2.37 -7.26 -21.11
C SER A 81 1.72 -6.66 -19.87
N VAL A 82 0.41 -6.38 -19.91
CA VAL A 82 -0.34 -5.88 -18.75
C VAL A 82 -0.55 -6.97 -17.71
N ALA A 83 -0.85 -8.21 -18.12
CA ALA A 83 -0.95 -9.34 -17.20
C ALA A 83 0.40 -9.76 -16.60
N ALA A 84 1.53 -9.54 -17.28
CA ALA A 84 2.87 -9.79 -16.73
C ALA A 84 3.24 -8.78 -15.63
N THR A 85 2.68 -7.57 -15.70
CA THR A 85 2.81 -6.54 -14.66
C THR A 85 1.57 -6.49 -13.77
N CYS A 86 0.76 -7.55 -13.65
CA CYS A 86 -0.42 -7.58 -12.77
C CYS A 86 -0.64 -8.97 -12.14
N LYS A 87 -1.42 -9.07 -11.06
CA LYS A 87 -2.02 -10.37 -10.66
C LYS A 87 -2.99 -10.77 -11.77
N GLU A 88 -2.92 -12.02 -12.24
CA GLU A 88 -3.64 -12.46 -13.46
C GLU A 88 -5.12 -12.08 -13.52
N ALA A 89 -5.86 -12.14 -12.41
CA ALA A 89 -7.28 -11.77 -12.39
C ALA A 89 -7.52 -10.26 -12.56
N VAL A 90 -6.64 -9.44 -12.00
CA VAL A 90 -6.72 -7.98 -12.05
C VAL A 90 -6.33 -7.48 -13.44
N GLY A 91 -5.27 -8.05 -14.03
CA GLY A 91 -4.85 -7.75 -15.40
C GLY A 91 -5.88 -8.22 -16.43
N TRP A 92 -6.50 -9.38 -16.21
CA TRP A 92 -7.60 -9.87 -17.06
C TRP A 92 -8.81 -8.93 -17.06
N MET A 93 -9.17 -8.39 -15.88
CA MET A 93 -10.27 -7.43 -15.81
C MET A 93 -9.92 -6.12 -16.52
N PHE A 94 -8.70 -5.62 -16.35
CA PHE A 94 -8.22 -4.42 -17.06
C PHE A 94 -8.42 -4.56 -18.57
N ALA A 95 -7.92 -5.64 -19.16
CA ALA A 95 -8.01 -5.88 -20.60
C ALA A 95 -9.45 -6.02 -21.10
N ARG A 96 -10.38 -6.42 -20.23
CA ARG A 96 -11.80 -6.50 -20.58
C ARG A 96 -12.51 -5.15 -20.52
N LEU A 97 -12.02 -4.25 -19.66
CA LEU A 97 -12.54 -2.88 -19.54
C LEU A 97 -11.93 -1.95 -20.59
N ASP A 98 -10.66 -2.16 -20.96
CA ASP A 98 -9.95 -1.44 -22.01
C ASP A 98 -10.47 -1.87 -23.39
N THR A 99 -11.64 -1.36 -23.75
CA THR A 99 -12.31 -1.64 -25.02
C THR A 99 -11.68 -0.89 -26.18
N SER A 100 -11.05 0.25 -25.88
CA SER A 100 -10.32 1.06 -26.85
C SER A 100 -8.96 0.44 -27.21
N GLY A 101 -8.37 -0.34 -26.30
CA GLY A 101 -7.08 -1.02 -26.46
C GLY A 101 -5.88 -0.08 -26.32
N ASP A 102 -6.05 1.06 -25.64
CA ASP A 102 -5.05 2.12 -25.55
C ASP A 102 -4.19 2.07 -24.27
N LEU A 103 -4.42 1.08 -23.39
CA LEU A 103 -3.77 0.90 -22.08
C LEU A 103 -4.17 1.92 -21.02
N PHE A 104 -5.23 2.67 -21.23
CA PHE A 104 -5.81 3.56 -20.24
C PHE A 104 -7.27 3.18 -20.02
N LEU A 105 -7.74 3.34 -18.79
CA LEU A 105 -9.16 3.24 -18.49
C LEU A 105 -9.69 4.64 -18.26
N GLU A 106 -10.51 5.11 -19.21
CA GLU A 106 -11.25 6.35 -19.05
C GLU A 106 -12.53 6.15 -18.23
N ALA A 107 -13.15 7.25 -17.80
CA ALA A 107 -14.36 7.20 -16.98
C ALA A 107 -15.52 6.43 -17.63
N ALA A 108 -15.60 6.42 -18.97
CA ALA A 108 -16.62 5.67 -19.71
C ALA A 108 -16.38 4.16 -19.65
N GLU A 109 -15.13 3.71 -19.76
CA GLU A 109 -14.74 2.30 -19.66
C GLU A 109 -14.87 1.79 -18.23
N LEU A 110 -14.47 2.60 -17.24
CA LEU A 110 -14.68 2.30 -15.83
C LEU A 110 -16.16 2.18 -15.46
N ALA A 111 -17.05 2.94 -16.09
CA ALA A 111 -18.49 2.84 -15.86
C ALA A 111 -19.08 1.48 -16.29
N ALA A 112 -18.42 0.74 -17.19
CA ALA A 112 -18.86 -0.59 -17.60
C ALA A 112 -18.86 -1.59 -16.43
N ILE A 113 -18.09 -1.31 -15.37
CA ILE A 113 -18.05 -2.13 -14.16
C ILE A 113 -19.38 -2.09 -13.37
N ASN A 114 -20.29 -1.15 -13.68
CA ASN A 114 -21.69 -1.05 -13.22
C ASN A 114 -21.95 -1.42 -11.74
N LEU A 115 -20.97 -1.08 -10.89
CA LEU A 115 -21.01 -1.28 -9.45
C LEU A 115 -21.53 -0.03 -8.73
N ASP A 116 -21.72 1.09 -9.43
CA ASP A 116 -22.22 2.36 -8.88
C ASP A 116 -23.56 2.21 -8.13
N LYS A 117 -24.33 1.15 -8.45
CA LYS A 117 -25.59 0.83 -7.74
C LYS A 117 -25.40 0.12 -6.40
N TYR A 118 -24.22 -0.45 -6.16
CA TYR A 118 -23.94 -1.29 -5.00
C TYR A 118 -22.76 -0.76 -4.17
N GLU A 119 -21.86 0.00 -4.78
CA GLU A 119 -20.63 0.52 -4.18
C GLU A 119 -20.58 2.05 -4.31
N VAL A 120 -20.89 2.74 -3.22
CA VAL A 120 -20.87 4.21 -3.16
C VAL A 120 -19.46 4.77 -3.40
N CYS A 121 -18.43 4.03 -3.00
CA CYS A 121 -17.03 4.47 -3.00
C CYS A 121 -16.25 4.13 -4.26
N ILE A 122 -16.87 3.51 -5.27
CA ILE A 122 -16.13 3.03 -6.45
C ILE A 122 -15.49 4.15 -7.27
N ARG A 123 -16.19 5.29 -7.39
CA ARG A 123 -15.65 6.46 -8.09
C ARG A 123 -14.50 7.08 -7.31
N ALA A 124 -14.63 7.19 -5.99
CA ALA A 124 -13.57 7.68 -5.12
C ALA A 124 -12.34 6.75 -5.16
N PHE A 125 -12.57 5.44 -5.22
CA PHE A 125 -11.53 4.43 -5.35
C PHE A 125 -10.73 4.58 -6.64
N PHE A 126 -11.37 4.61 -7.81
CA PHE A 126 -10.62 4.76 -9.07
C PHE A 126 -9.91 6.12 -9.18
N ASN A 127 -10.51 7.18 -8.64
CA ASN A 127 -9.84 8.47 -8.54
C ASN A 127 -8.60 8.42 -7.62
N SER A 128 -8.60 7.57 -6.58
CA SER A 128 -7.43 7.36 -5.73
C SER A 128 -6.32 6.53 -6.41
N CYS A 129 -6.69 5.75 -7.43
CA CYS A 129 -5.75 4.97 -8.24
C CYS A 129 -4.99 5.86 -9.24
N ASP A 130 -5.60 6.95 -9.72
CA ASP A 130 -5.00 7.92 -10.64
C ASP A 130 -3.93 8.76 -9.91
N THR A 131 -2.70 8.23 -9.89
CA THR A 131 -1.56 8.84 -9.22
C THR A 131 -1.03 10.01 -10.04
N SER A 132 -1.13 9.92 -11.36
CA SER A 132 -0.75 10.98 -12.31
C SER A 132 -1.72 12.17 -12.31
N LYS A 133 -2.95 11.98 -11.81
CA LYS A 133 -4.06 12.94 -11.75
C LYS A 133 -4.46 13.44 -13.15
N ASP A 134 -4.37 12.58 -14.16
CA ASP A 134 -4.68 12.91 -15.54
C ASP A 134 -6.15 12.57 -15.95
N GLY A 135 -6.93 12.03 -15.01
CA GLY A 135 -8.33 11.65 -15.20
C GLY A 135 -8.51 10.29 -15.88
N ARG A 136 -7.43 9.55 -16.10
CA ARG A 136 -7.42 8.17 -16.61
C ARG A 136 -6.64 7.29 -15.65
N VAL A 137 -6.91 5.99 -15.69
CA VAL A 137 -6.14 5.02 -14.93
C VAL A 137 -5.32 4.19 -15.91
N SER A 138 -4.01 4.41 -15.93
CA SER A 138 -3.10 3.62 -16.77
C SER A 138 -2.98 2.17 -16.28
N ALA A 139 -2.55 1.26 -17.15
CA ALA A 139 -2.31 -0.14 -16.75
C ALA A 139 -1.41 -0.27 -15.49
N PRO A 140 -0.27 0.43 -15.35
CA PRO A 140 0.55 0.37 -14.13
C PRO A 140 -0.16 0.91 -12.88
N GLU A 141 -0.91 2.01 -13.00
CA GLU A 141 -1.68 2.58 -11.88
C GLU A 141 -2.79 1.64 -11.43
N TRP A 142 -3.51 1.03 -12.37
CA TRP A 142 -4.50 0.00 -12.08
C TRP A 142 -3.86 -1.16 -11.32
N CYS A 143 -2.75 -1.69 -11.84
CA CYS A 143 -2.05 -2.80 -11.23
C CYS A 143 -1.60 -2.46 -9.81
N PHE A 144 -0.93 -1.30 -9.64
CA PHE A 144 -0.47 -0.84 -8.34
C PHE A 144 -1.63 -0.61 -7.36
N CYS A 145 -2.75 -0.05 -7.82
CA CYS A 145 -3.91 0.22 -6.97
C CYS A 145 -4.48 -1.07 -6.34
N PHE A 146 -4.54 -2.15 -7.11
CA PHE A 146 -4.97 -3.47 -6.63
C PHE A 146 -3.85 -4.31 -6.01
N TRP A 147 -2.60 -3.91 -6.17
CA TRP A 147 -1.46 -4.53 -5.48
C TRP A 147 -1.00 -3.80 -4.25
N ARG A 148 -1.70 -2.74 -3.83
CA ARG A 148 -1.51 -2.16 -2.50
C ARG A 148 -1.68 -3.29 -1.49
N GLU A 149 -0.56 -3.84 -1.06
CA GLU A 149 -0.54 -4.79 0.02
C GLU A 149 -1.17 -4.11 1.22
N LYS A 150 -2.00 -4.85 1.95
CA LYS A 150 -2.67 -4.34 3.12
C LYS A 150 -1.62 -3.67 4.03
N PRO A 151 -1.81 -2.38 4.38
CA PRO A 151 -0.82 -1.62 5.10
C PRO A 151 -0.51 -2.30 6.44
N PRO A 152 0.71 -2.09 6.98
CA PRO A 152 1.30 -3.01 7.94
C PRO A 152 0.48 -3.14 9.23
N CYS A 153 -0.18 -2.07 9.69
CA CYS A 153 -1.01 -2.11 10.89
C CYS A 153 -2.30 -2.89 10.69
N LEU A 154 -3.03 -2.64 9.59
CA LEU A 154 -4.24 -3.41 9.27
C LEU A 154 -3.96 -4.89 9.03
N ARG A 155 -2.81 -5.21 8.43
CA ARG A 155 -2.38 -6.60 8.22
C ARG A 155 -2.11 -7.29 9.56
N GLU A 156 -1.60 -6.56 10.55
CA GLU A 156 -1.42 -7.09 11.90
C GLU A 156 -2.75 -7.28 12.64
N LEU A 157 -3.68 -6.31 12.52
CA LEU A 157 -5.03 -6.45 13.08
C LEU A 157 -5.76 -7.68 12.54
N GLU A 158 -5.69 -7.94 11.24
CA GLU A 158 -6.30 -9.13 10.64
C GLU A 158 -5.69 -10.43 11.18
N LYS A 159 -4.36 -10.47 11.34
CA LYS A 159 -3.71 -11.64 11.97
C LYS A 159 -4.20 -11.85 13.39
N ILE A 160 -4.31 -10.79 14.19
CA ILE A 160 -4.80 -10.87 15.57
C ILE A 160 -6.23 -11.41 15.59
N GLN A 161 -7.12 -10.91 14.73
CA GLN A 161 -8.51 -11.39 14.65
C GLN A 161 -8.60 -12.88 14.28
N ILE A 162 -7.82 -13.34 13.29
CA ILE A 162 -7.78 -14.75 12.90
C ILE A 162 -7.22 -15.61 14.03
N GLN A 163 -6.18 -15.12 14.72
CA GLN A 163 -5.58 -15.82 15.84
C GLN A 163 -6.55 -15.93 17.03
N GLU A 164 -7.26 -14.87 17.39
CA GLU A 164 -8.27 -14.90 18.45
C GLU A 164 -9.42 -15.86 18.12
N ALA A 165 -9.84 -15.91 16.86
CA ALA A 165 -10.87 -16.83 16.39
C ALA A 165 -10.42 -18.31 16.42
N THR A 166 -9.13 -18.58 16.16
CA THR A 166 -8.58 -19.95 16.09
C THR A 166 -7.94 -20.43 17.39
N LYS A 167 -7.47 -19.51 18.24
CA LYS A 167 -6.84 -19.77 19.54
C LYS A 167 -7.33 -18.69 20.49
N LYS A 168 -8.07 -19.09 21.54
CA LYS A 168 -8.46 -18.20 22.67
C LYS A 168 -7.23 -17.76 23.48
N LYS A 169 -6.31 -17.00 22.88
CA LYS A 169 -5.23 -16.31 23.59
C LYS A 169 -5.80 -14.99 24.08
N LEU A 170 -6.03 -14.91 25.39
CA LEU A 170 -6.34 -13.67 26.07
C LEU A 170 -5.03 -12.93 26.32
N GLY A 171 -4.97 -11.64 25.96
CA GLY A 171 -3.83 -10.77 26.26
C GLY A 171 -2.88 -10.47 25.10
N THR A 172 -3.33 -10.58 23.84
CA THR A 172 -2.56 -10.05 22.71
C THR A 172 -2.73 -8.53 22.63
N PHE A 173 -1.63 -7.80 22.47
CA PHE A 173 -1.68 -6.35 22.26
C PHE A 173 -2.35 -6.02 20.91
N ILE A 174 -3.35 -5.13 20.92
CA ILE A 174 -4.04 -4.67 19.71
C ILE A 174 -3.46 -3.29 19.33
N PRO A 175 -2.75 -3.16 18.20
CA PRO A 175 -2.18 -1.90 17.78
C PRO A 175 -3.27 -0.90 17.33
N SER A 176 -2.96 0.40 17.45
CA SER A 176 -3.77 1.49 16.93
C SER A 176 -3.32 1.87 15.53
N CYS A 177 -4.23 1.80 14.55
CA CYS A 177 -3.95 2.22 13.17
C CYS A 177 -4.53 3.62 12.87
N ASP A 178 -3.92 4.32 11.92
CA ASP A 178 -4.48 5.53 11.32
C ASP A 178 -5.52 5.21 10.22
N GLU A 179 -6.06 6.24 9.59
CA GLU A 179 -7.09 6.13 8.54
C GLU A 179 -6.57 5.50 7.23
N ASP A 180 -5.25 5.58 7.01
CA ASP A 180 -4.56 4.98 5.86
C ASP A 180 -4.11 3.54 6.15
N GLY A 181 -4.30 3.06 7.37
CA GLY A 181 -4.00 1.71 7.80
C GLY A 181 -2.54 1.46 8.22
N TYR A 182 -1.76 2.52 8.40
CA TYR A 182 -0.43 2.49 9.02
C TYR A 182 -0.54 2.60 10.55
N TYR A 183 0.57 2.38 11.26
CA TYR A 183 0.57 2.50 12.71
C TYR A 183 0.50 3.97 13.12
N ARG A 184 -0.41 4.31 14.04
CA ARG A 184 -0.35 5.62 14.70
C ARG A 184 0.97 5.75 15.43
N ARG A 185 1.56 6.94 15.40
CA ARG A 185 2.86 7.20 16.03
C ARG A 185 2.88 6.83 17.51
N ALA A 186 1.83 7.11 18.27
CA ALA A 186 1.71 6.68 19.66
C ALA A 186 0.92 5.36 19.76
N GLN A 187 1.52 4.36 20.41
CA GLN A 187 0.90 3.07 20.73
C GLN A 187 0.80 2.92 22.25
N CYS A 188 -0.35 2.48 22.76
CA CYS A 188 -0.61 2.39 24.19
C CYS A 188 -1.22 1.04 24.55
N GLU A 189 -0.71 0.41 25.61
CA GLU A 189 -1.25 -0.86 26.09
C GLU A 189 -2.67 -0.71 26.65
N PRO A 190 -3.60 -1.64 26.33
CA PRO A 190 -4.95 -1.61 26.87
C PRO A 190 -4.98 -1.60 28.40
N GLY A 191 -5.80 -0.74 29.00
CA GLY A 191 -5.96 -0.67 30.46
C GLY A 191 -5.05 0.32 31.18
N GLY A 192 -4.39 1.23 30.45
CA GLY A 192 -3.57 2.30 31.04
C GLY A 192 -2.16 1.84 31.40
N GLY A 193 -1.60 0.92 30.61
CA GLY A 193 -0.23 0.45 30.75
C GLY A 193 0.79 1.43 30.15
N GLU A 194 1.87 0.86 29.62
CA GLU A 194 2.93 1.63 28.95
C GLU A 194 2.48 2.10 27.56
N CYS A 195 2.93 3.28 27.17
CA CYS A 195 2.82 3.80 25.81
C CYS A 195 4.22 4.05 25.23
N TRP A 196 4.37 3.94 23.92
CA TRP A 196 5.62 4.16 23.22
C TRP A 196 5.36 4.78 21.84
N CYS A 197 6.40 5.35 21.23
CA CYS A 197 6.33 5.84 19.87
C CYS A 197 6.78 4.76 18.88
N VAL A 198 6.15 4.70 17.72
CA VAL A 198 6.47 3.79 16.60
C VAL A 198 6.59 4.56 15.29
N ASP A 199 7.31 3.97 14.34
CA ASP A 199 7.27 4.40 12.93
C ASP A 199 5.99 3.93 12.22
N GLN A 200 5.80 4.32 10.95
CA GLN A 200 4.64 3.92 10.14
C GLN A 200 4.52 2.40 9.94
N HIS A 201 5.60 1.63 10.15
CA HIS A 201 5.65 0.18 9.99
C HIS A 201 5.49 -0.58 11.31
N GLY A 202 5.38 0.14 12.44
CA GLY A 202 5.18 -0.42 13.77
C GLY A 202 6.46 -0.71 14.54
N ALA A 203 7.62 -0.23 14.08
CA ALA A 203 8.89 -0.35 14.81
C ALA A 203 8.94 0.65 15.97
N GLU A 204 9.13 0.16 17.20
CA GLU A 204 9.26 0.99 18.40
C GLU A 204 10.53 1.86 18.33
N LEU A 205 10.36 3.15 18.60
CA LEU A 205 11.46 4.09 18.75
C LEU A 205 12.11 3.89 20.12
N THR A 206 13.39 3.55 20.13
CA THR A 206 14.15 3.22 21.34
C THR A 206 14.06 4.35 22.39
N GLY A 207 13.71 4.00 23.62
CA GLY A 207 13.67 4.93 24.75
C GLY A 207 12.37 5.75 24.87
N THR A 208 11.36 5.49 24.04
CA THR A 208 10.07 6.20 24.08
C THR A 208 9.00 5.55 24.96
N ARG A 209 9.26 4.32 25.44
CA ARG A 209 8.34 3.56 26.29
C ARG A 209 8.26 4.15 27.70
N GLY A 210 7.06 4.54 28.12
CA GLY A 210 6.81 5.11 29.44
C GLY A 210 5.34 5.12 29.82
N HIS A 211 5.04 5.58 31.04
CA HIS A 211 3.67 5.69 31.53
C HIS A 211 3.11 7.08 31.21
N GLY A 212 1.98 7.15 30.49
CA GLY A 212 1.37 8.40 30.03
C GLY A 212 1.33 8.50 28.50
N SER A 213 0.95 9.66 27.95
CA SER A 213 0.91 9.88 26.49
C SER A 213 2.28 10.42 26.02
N PRO A 214 3.10 9.65 25.28
CA PRO A 214 4.36 10.14 24.76
C PRO A 214 4.11 11.19 23.67
N ASP A 215 4.97 12.21 23.62
CA ASP A 215 5.02 13.16 22.50
C ASP A 215 5.85 12.54 21.37
N CYS A 216 5.20 12.25 20.25
CA CYS A 216 5.82 11.53 19.12
C CYS A 216 6.02 12.41 17.88
N ASP A 217 5.91 13.74 18.00
CA ASP A 217 6.10 14.66 16.86
C ASP A 217 7.58 15.05 16.61
N GLU A 218 8.50 14.74 17.52
CA GLU A 218 9.92 15.14 17.49
C GLU A 218 10.91 14.07 16.95
N ALA A 219 10.44 13.01 16.31
CA ALA A 219 11.30 11.88 15.93
C ALA A 219 11.75 11.81 14.45
N THR A 220 11.63 12.90 13.68
CA THR A 220 12.21 12.99 12.32
C THR A 220 13.67 13.48 12.30
N GLY A 221 14.30 13.68 13.46
CA GLY A 221 15.59 14.36 13.59
C GLY A 221 16.82 13.50 13.92
N PHE A 222 16.70 12.21 14.25
CA PHE A 222 17.88 11.38 14.57
C PHE A 222 18.48 10.74 13.31
N SER A 223 18.83 11.58 12.33
CA SER A 223 19.90 11.25 11.39
C SER A 223 21.21 11.36 12.16
N GLY A 224 21.94 10.26 12.26
CA GLY A 224 23.17 10.19 13.04
C GLY A 224 24.19 11.23 12.60
N ASP A 225 24.41 12.23 13.45
CA ASP A 225 25.63 13.02 13.49
C ASP A 225 26.33 12.72 14.81
N PHE A 226 27.29 11.80 14.77
CA PHE A 226 28.32 11.69 15.79
C PHE A 226 29.64 12.22 15.21
N GLY A 227 29.62 13.44 14.65
CA GLY A 227 30.81 14.22 14.32
C GLY A 227 31.34 14.96 15.55
N SER A 228 31.85 14.25 16.56
CA SER A 228 32.61 14.91 17.63
C SER A 228 34.01 15.28 17.15
N SER A 229 34.11 16.51 16.66
CA SER A 229 35.14 17.51 17.01
C SER A 229 36.36 16.96 17.76
N VAL A 230 37.45 16.71 17.04
CA VAL A 230 38.81 16.87 17.56
C VAL A 230 39.34 18.20 17.05
N GLY A 231 39.49 19.14 17.97
CA GLY A 231 39.92 20.51 17.72
C GLY A 231 41.39 20.54 17.34
N TRP A 232 41.70 21.20 16.23
CA TRP A 232 43.03 21.68 15.93
C TRP A 232 43.21 22.95 16.78
N GLU A 233 43.92 22.82 17.88
CA GLU A 233 44.46 23.98 18.59
C GLU A 233 45.80 24.30 17.92
N ASP A 234 45.79 25.38 17.13
CA ASP A 234 46.98 26.10 16.71
C ASP A 234 47.77 26.51 17.96
N GLU A 235 49.00 26.02 18.11
CA GLU A 235 50.01 26.67 18.94
C GLU A 235 51.25 27.03 18.11
N GLU A 236 51.55 28.31 18.21
CA GLU A 236 52.54 29.13 17.54
C GLU A 236 53.96 28.89 18.11
N GLU A 237 54.94 28.88 17.19
CA GLU A 237 56.37 29.23 17.32
C GLU A 237 57.20 28.78 18.54
N LYS A 238 58.25 27.96 18.29
CA LYS A 238 59.62 28.26 18.75
C LYS A 238 60.73 27.42 18.06
N GLU A 239 61.63 28.13 17.39
CA GLU A 239 63.00 27.75 16.95
C GLU A 239 63.83 27.02 18.05
N PRO A 240 64.76 26.12 17.69
CA PRO A 240 66.12 26.57 17.33
C PRO A 240 66.84 25.80 16.20
N GLU A 241 67.42 26.57 15.30
CA GLU A 241 68.81 26.53 14.77
C GLU A 241 69.69 25.26 14.86
N GLU A 242 70.25 24.95 13.67
CA GLU A 242 71.67 24.70 13.32
C GLU A 242 72.13 23.30 12.86
N ALA A 243 72.82 23.38 11.71
CA ALA A 243 73.89 22.56 11.15
C ALA A 243 73.56 21.30 10.33
N GLY A 244 73.94 21.35 9.04
CA GLY A 244 74.53 20.18 8.37
C GLY A 244 74.33 20.05 6.86
N GLU A 245 75.08 20.85 6.08
CA GLU A 245 75.74 20.51 4.80
C GLU A 245 74.94 19.96 3.60
N GLU A 246 74.72 20.86 2.64
CA GLU A 246 75.30 20.87 1.28
C GLU A 246 75.55 19.55 0.53
N GLY A 247 75.03 19.51 -0.71
CA GLY A 247 75.30 18.49 -1.72
C GLY A 247 74.64 18.83 -3.06
N GLU A 248 75.20 19.85 -3.73
CA GLU A 248 75.37 19.99 -5.19
C GLU A 248 75.51 18.62 -5.91
N GLU A 249 75.10 18.34 -7.15
CA GLU A 249 75.05 19.05 -8.44
C GLU A 249 74.47 17.98 -9.43
N GLU A 250 73.60 18.31 -10.38
CA GLU A 250 73.89 18.56 -11.80
C GLU A 250 73.08 17.64 -12.73
N GLU A 251 73.04 18.10 -13.97
CA GLU A 251 72.08 17.90 -15.04
C GLU A 251 72.23 16.56 -15.79
N GLY A 252 71.21 16.24 -16.59
CA GLY A 252 71.29 15.19 -17.59
C GLY A 252 70.07 15.16 -18.51
N GLU A 253 70.17 15.87 -19.62
CA GLU A 253 69.21 15.89 -20.73
C GLU A 253 69.05 14.55 -21.47
N ALA A 254 67.89 14.46 -22.13
CA ALA A 254 67.60 13.82 -23.42
C ALA A 254 67.38 12.29 -23.52
N GLY A 255 66.30 11.95 -24.22
CA GLY A 255 66.17 10.66 -24.92
C GLY A 255 64.73 10.20 -25.13
N GLU A 256 64.14 10.57 -26.27
CA GLU A 256 62.89 10.02 -26.80
C GLU A 256 62.97 8.49 -27.02
N GLY A 257 61.83 7.81 -26.94
CA GLY A 257 61.70 6.37 -27.22
C GLY A 257 60.24 5.96 -27.39
N ASP A 258 59.72 6.19 -28.59
CA ASP A 258 58.55 5.54 -29.19
C ASP A 258 58.75 4.02 -29.27
N ASP A 259 57.75 3.21 -28.91
CA ASP A 259 57.35 2.02 -29.67
C ASP A 259 55.99 1.49 -29.18
N GLY A 260 55.03 1.44 -30.11
CA GLY A 260 53.75 0.76 -29.93
C GLY A 260 53.88 -0.74 -30.23
N GLY A 261 53.06 -1.56 -29.58
CA GLY A 261 53.04 -3.00 -29.85
C GLY A 261 51.80 -3.71 -29.32
N TYR A 262 50.88 -3.94 -30.26
CA TYR A 262 49.82 -4.97 -30.40
C TYR A 262 48.73 -5.16 -29.32
#